data_AF-A0A7L3PNV1-F1
#
_entry.id   AF-A0A7L3PNV1-F1
#
_cell.length_a   1.000
_cell.length_b   1.000
_cell.length_c   1.000
_cell.angle_alpha   90.00
_cell.angle_beta   90.00
_cell.angle_gamma   90.00
#
_symmetry.space_group_name_H-M   'P 1'
#
loop_
_entity.id
_entity.type
_entity.pdbx_description
1 polymer ?
#
loop_
_entity_poly.entity_id
_entity_poly.type
_entity_poly.pdbx_seq_one_letter_code
_entity_poly.pdbx_strand_id
1 'polypeptide(L)'
;LALASCNVVQFGAMIKHMTGKNALSYNGYGCYCGLGGTKKPLDATDRCCHAHDCCYKKVASSHCSPKLVTYKYHASGGRITCG
;
A
#
# COMPACT_ATOMS: atom_id res chain seq x y z
N LEU A 1 20.92 8.92 1.31
CA LEU A 1 19.74 8.90 2.22
C LEU A 1 18.49 8.81 1.36
N ALA A 2 17.95 7.61 1.16
CA ALA A 2 16.72 7.44 0.38
C ALA A 2 15.52 7.87 1.24
N LEU A 3 14.83 8.93 0.81
CA LEU A 3 13.59 9.36 1.43
C LEU A 3 12.52 8.30 1.14
N ALA A 4 12.00 7.66 2.18
CA ALA A 4 10.84 6.80 2.05
C ALA A 4 9.65 7.65 1.62
N SER A 5 9.20 7.46 0.38
CA SER A 5 8.02 8.10 -0.19
C SER A 5 6.77 7.30 0.10
N CYS A 6 5.62 7.93 0.39
CA CYS A 6 4.43 7.27 0.95
C CYS A 6 3.07 8.07 0.89
N ASN A 7 2.20 7.88 -0.12
CA ASN A 7 0.96 8.64 -0.44
C ASN A 7 -0.23 7.74 -0.89
N VAL A 8 -1.42 7.89 -0.29
CA VAL A 8 -2.55 6.97 -0.57
C VAL A 8 -3.10 7.06 -2.00
N VAL A 9 -3.12 8.24 -2.61
CA VAL A 9 -3.63 8.42 -3.99
C VAL A 9 -2.71 7.74 -5.00
N GLN A 10 -1.39 7.94 -4.85
CA GLN A 10 -0.40 7.30 -5.72
C GLN A 10 -0.37 5.78 -5.50
N PHE A 11 -0.56 5.30 -4.28
CA PHE A 11 -0.73 3.87 -4.03
C PHE A 11 -1.98 3.30 -4.72
N GLY A 12 -3.10 4.02 -4.68
CA GLY A 12 -4.29 3.64 -5.43
C GLY A 12 -4.07 3.57 -6.94
N ALA A 13 -3.32 4.50 -7.51
CA ALA A 13 -2.92 4.46 -8.92
C ALA A 13 -2.06 3.23 -9.24
N MET A 14 -1.09 2.92 -8.38
CA MET A 14 -0.26 1.71 -8.49
C MET A 14 -1.08 0.41 -8.42
N ILE A 15 -2.05 0.31 -7.51
CA ILE A 15 -2.97 -0.83 -7.43
C ILE A 15 -3.76 -0.98 -8.72
N LYS A 16 -4.36 0.11 -9.21
CA LYS A 16 -5.17 0.09 -10.44
C LYS A 16 -4.35 -0.37 -11.64
N HIS A 17 -3.13 0.13 -11.76
CA HIS A 17 -2.20 -0.25 -12.83
C HIS A 17 -1.87 -1.75 -12.80
N MET A 18 -1.59 -2.30 -11.62
CA MET A 18 -1.15 -3.69 -11.46
C MET A 18 -2.26 -4.72 -11.53
N THR A 19 -3.44 -4.37 -11.04
CA THR A 19 -4.53 -5.33 -10.85
C THR A 19 -5.69 -5.12 -11.81
N GLY A 20 -5.73 -3.96 -12.49
CA GLY A 20 -6.88 -3.51 -13.28
C GLY A 20 -8.12 -3.15 -12.44
N LYS A 21 -8.07 -3.31 -11.11
CA LYS A 21 -9.20 -3.09 -10.20
C LYS A 21 -9.19 -1.68 -9.63
N ASN A 22 -10.36 -1.18 -9.26
CA ASN A 22 -10.44 0.07 -8.52
C ASN A 22 -9.80 -0.13 -7.13
N ALA A 23 -8.87 0.74 -6.74
CA ALA A 23 -8.22 0.67 -5.44
C ALA A 23 -9.22 0.73 -4.27
N LEU A 24 -10.36 1.41 -4.44
CA LEU A 24 -11.41 1.48 -3.44
C LEU A 24 -12.03 0.11 -3.12
N SER A 25 -11.96 -0.87 -4.04
CA SER A 25 -12.43 -2.23 -3.80
C SER A 25 -11.63 -2.96 -2.72
N TYR A 26 -10.42 -2.48 -2.40
CA TYR A 26 -9.60 -3.00 -1.31
C TYR A 26 -9.84 -2.24 0.00
N ASN A 27 -10.59 -1.15 0.01
CA ASN A 27 -10.85 -0.40 1.25
C ASN A 27 -11.98 -1.07 2.04
N GLY A 28 -11.65 -1.59 3.23
CA GLY A 28 -12.58 -2.37 4.05
C GLY A 28 -12.72 -3.83 3.60
N TYR A 29 -11.78 -4.34 2.81
CA TYR A 29 -11.77 -5.75 2.39
C TYR A 29 -11.06 -6.62 3.44
N GLY A 30 -11.65 -7.75 3.78
CA GLY A 30 -11.06 -8.69 4.73
C GLY A 30 -10.89 -8.10 6.13
N CYS A 31 -9.82 -8.50 6.81
CA CYS A 31 -9.49 -8.05 8.16
C CYS A 31 -8.47 -6.90 8.18
N TYR A 32 -7.64 -6.76 7.14
CA TYR A 32 -6.47 -5.88 7.11
C TYR A 32 -6.47 -4.86 5.98
N CYS A 33 -7.19 -5.06 4.87
CA CYS A 33 -7.22 -4.04 3.82
C CYS A 33 -8.12 -2.86 4.25
N GLY A 34 -7.55 -1.87 4.96
CA GLY A 34 -8.29 -0.73 5.48
C GLY A 34 -7.69 -0.19 6.79
N LEU A 35 -8.54 0.29 7.70
CA LEU A 35 -8.13 0.71 9.04
C LEU A 35 -8.29 -0.45 10.03
N GLY A 36 -7.17 -1.01 10.52
CA GLY A 36 -7.16 -1.96 11.64
C GLY A 36 -6.60 -3.34 11.29
N GLY A 37 -7.06 -4.36 12.03
CA GLY A 37 -6.72 -5.77 11.81
C GLY A 37 -6.16 -6.47 13.06
N THR A 38 -6.96 -7.35 13.67
CA THR A 38 -6.61 -8.09 14.90
C THR A 38 -6.81 -9.60 14.78
N LYS A 39 -7.19 -10.09 13.59
CA LYS A 39 -7.64 -11.47 13.35
C LYS A 39 -6.83 -12.12 12.21
N LYS A 40 -6.95 -13.44 12.06
CA LYS A 40 -6.32 -14.16 10.96
C LYS A 40 -6.76 -13.59 9.60
N PRO A 41 -5.84 -13.38 8.63
CA PRO A 41 -6.20 -12.91 7.29
C PRO A 41 -7.24 -13.79 6.62
N LEU A 42 -8.21 -13.16 5.95
CA LEU A 42 -9.32 -13.83 5.28
C LEU A 42 -8.83 -14.69 4.10
N ASP A 43 -7.99 -14.13 3.24
CA ASP A 43 -7.50 -14.78 2.03
C ASP A 43 -6.08 -14.30 1.66
N ALA A 44 -5.62 -14.64 0.45
CA ALA A 44 -4.31 -14.22 -0.04
C ALA A 44 -4.19 -12.69 -0.19
N THR A 45 -5.26 -12.02 -0.61
CA THR A 45 -5.30 -10.56 -0.75
C THR A 45 -5.15 -9.87 0.60
N ASP A 46 -5.89 -10.35 1.60
CA ASP A 46 -5.87 -9.82 2.96
C ASP A 46 -4.51 -10.03 3.65
N ARG A 47 -3.79 -11.11 3.29
CA ARG A 47 -2.39 -11.31 3.71
C ARG A 47 -1.46 -10.23 3.15
N CYS A 48 -1.65 -9.79 1.90
CA CYS A 48 -0.86 -8.70 1.32
C CYS A 48 -1.11 -7.39 2.07
N CYS A 49 -2.36 -7.11 2.43
CA CYS A 49 -2.71 -5.93 3.23
C CYS A 49 -2.10 -5.98 4.64
N HIS A 50 -2.13 -7.14 5.30
CA HIS A 50 -1.45 -7.32 6.58
C HIS A 50 0.06 -7.02 6.49
N ALA A 51 0.74 -7.55 5.46
CA ALA A 51 2.15 -7.29 5.22
C ALA A 51 2.42 -5.81 4.92
N HIS A 52 1.52 -5.15 4.18
CA HIS A 52 1.59 -3.73 3.87
C HIS A 52 1.45 -2.86 5.13
N ASP A 53 0.51 -3.20 6.03
CA ASP A 53 0.37 -2.52 7.32
C ASP A 53 1.62 -2.66 8.19
N CYS A 54 2.25 -3.84 8.20
CA CYS A 54 3.54 -4.03 8.85
C CYS A 54 4.64 -3.13 8.25
N CYS A 55 4.66 -2.96 6.92
CA CYS A 55 5.58 -2.05 6.24
C CYS A 55 5.32 -0.59 6.67
N TYR A 56 4.06 -0.16 6.66
CA TYR A 56 3.67 1.20 7.06
C TYR A 56 4.03 1.50 8.51
N LYS A 57 3.83 0.55 9.44
CA LYS A 57 4.23 0.70 10.85
C LYS A 57 5.74 0.91 11.00
N LYS A 58 6.54 0.13 10.26
CA LYS A 58 8.00 0.28 10.26
C LYS A 58 8.44 1.64 9.71
N VAL A 59 7.87 2.07 8.59
CA VAL A 59 8.22 3.37 7.99
C VAL A 59 7.74 4.54 8.85
N ALA A 60 6.57 4.44 9.48
CA ALA A 60 6.07 5.45 10.41
C ALA A 60 6.99 5.64 11.62
N SER A 61 7.64 4.58 12.10
CA SER A 61 8.63 4.68 13.19
C SER A 61 9.92 5.42 12.80
N SER A 62 10.11 5.71 11.51
CA SER A 62 11.28 6.44 10.97
C SER A 62 11.00 7.92 10.64
N HIS A 63 10.01 8.55 11.29
CA HIS A 63 9.57 9.93 11.04
C HIS A 63 9.07 10.22 9.62
N CYS A 64 8.71 9.19 8.86
CA CYS A 64 7.99 9.36 7.60
C CYS A 64 6.48 9.20 7.86
N SER A 65 5.66 10.00 7.18
CA SER A 65 4.19 9.91 7.26
C SER A 65 3.65 9.10 6.07
N PRO A 66 3.42 7.78 6.22
CA PRO A 66 3.30 6.90 5.07
C PRO A 66 2.03 7.08 4.20
N LYS A 67 1.15 7.98 4.60
CA LYS A 67 -0.11 8.25 3.91
C LYS A 67 -0.09 9.56 3.12
N LEU A 68 0.89 10.43 3.37
CA LEU A 68 0.87 11.83 2.91
C LEU A 68 2.01 12.19 1.94
N VAL A 69 3.20 11.59 2.11
CA VAL A 69 4.42 11.93 1.36
C VAL A 69 4.38 11.39 -0.06
N THR A 70 4.60 12.19 -1.10
CA THR A 70 4.55 11.69 -2.48
C THR A 70 5.73 10.78 -2.87
N TYR A 71 5.51 9.89 -3.83
CA TYR A 71 6.50 9.01 -4.48
C TYR A 71 6.99 9.55 -5.81
N LYS A 72 8.28 9.29 -6.07
CA LYS A 72 8.84 9.20 -7.41
C LYS A 72 8.80 7.74 -7.85
N TYR A 73 7.97 7.46 -8.85
CA TYR A 73 7.83 6.12 -9.41
C TYR A 73 7.42 6.20 -10.87
N HIS A 74 7.68 5.10 -11.58
CA HIS A 74 7.22 4.87 -12.94
C HIS A 74 6.50 3.53 -13.01
N ALA A 75 5.33 3.53 -13.66
CA ALA A 75 4.54 2.33 -13.89
C ALA A 75 4.45 2.08 -15.40
N SER A 76 4.99 0.96 -15.86
CA SER A 76 4.94 0.57 -17.27
C SER A 76 5.00 -0.95 -17.40
N GLY A 77 4.16 -1.49 -18.29
CA GLY A 77 3.84 -2.92 -18.30
C GLY A 77 3.33 -3.39 -16.93
N GLY A 78 3.40 -4.69 -16.63
CA GLY A 78 3.08 -5.23 -15.30
C GLY A 78 4.12 -4.93 -14.21
N ARG A 79 4.79 -3.77 -14.24
CA ARG A 79 5.91 -3.42 -13.35
C ARG A 79 5.85 -1.99 -12.82
N ILE A 80 6.15 -1.83 -11.53
CA ILE A 80 6.38 -0.54 -10.85
C ILE A 80 7.87 -0.46 -10.56
N THR A 81 8.48 0.67 -10.89
CA THR A 81 9.86 1.01 -10.56
C THR A 81 9.86 2.26 -9.70
N CYS A 82 10.49 2.19 -8.53
CA CYS A 82 10.62 3.32 -7.60
C CYS A 82 11.98 4.01 -7.81
N GLY A 83 12.00 5.34 -7.84
CA GLY A 83 13.21 6.13 -8.11
C GLY A 83 12.90 7.45 -8.81
#